data_AF-A0A662KLQ5-F1
#
_entry.id   AF-A0A662KLQ5-F1
#
_cell.length_a   1.000
_cell.length_b   1.000
_cell.length_c   1.000
_cell.angle_alpha   90.00
_cell.angle_beta   90.00
_cell.angle_gamma   90.00
#
_symmetry.space_group_name_H-M   'P 1'
#
loop_
_entity.id
_entity.type
_entity.pdbx_description
1 polymer ?
#
loop_
_entity_poly.entity_id
_entity_poly.type
_entity_poly.pdbx_seq_one_letter_code
_entity_poly.pdbx_strand_id
1 'polypeptide(L)'
;MAIFVLLTGGNYATNGGENIREEFIEVALYKCKATTNIFTNLCFQYAWYANKTLYKFNLTEIGAKEILGKGNHPLNNENYDVLIIGASAKSYFLDGMNSGWRKSITKFIANGGGYIGICGGAIAASQGYEKPKSPLQKKANKGVLGIADIYINDDFDGEWQYLLKMAVPKMGYSGQIPVKVVILKNNSIFEGYDKSNINISYGGGPGIYKADVDDPMLGNIEPLMLYNEELMYTKPIHYWKPTINGWKIAGNVSTDIMNQYAAIITNYGNGKVILFGPHPEEPPMLKGRINEFFGKSAWDGYRYVYEWVNGNYTKLSHTWWILRRSAALAGGIDKENLPPISYFSCAIEKPPEKWEKNVYVNNRQINLTIAKEIASMVGRSIIIGNFTMKVISENAERVEFYIDDSLQYTANEPFYSFNNWTFYKWNIDKKLTGFHNIKAKAYDAEGNFAWDEADVLFLW
;
A
#
# COMPACT_ATOMS: atom_id res chain seq x y z
N MET A 1 3.20 -40.81 1.90
CA MET A 1 3.59 -40.37 0.55
C MET A 1 2.32 -40.11 -0.23
N ALA A 2 1.87 -38.86 -0.27
CA ALA A 2 0.74 -38.43 -1.08
C ALA A 2 1.28 -37.39 -2.06
N ILE A 3 1.19 -37.72 -3.35
CA ILE A 3 1.70 -36.93 -4.46
C ILE A 3 0.75 -35.75 -4.68
N PHE A 4 1.27 -34.54 -4.53
CA PHE A 4 0.60 -33.31 -4.98
C PHE A 4 0.63 -33.31 -6.51
N VAL A 5 -0.55 -33.42 -7.13
CA VAL A 5 -0.71 -33.17 -8.56
C VAL A 5 -0.83 -31.67 -8.74
N LEU A 6 0.20 -31.05 -9.31
CA LEU A 6 0.10 -29.72 -9.91
C LEU A 6 -0.93 -29.77 -11.04
N LEU A 7 -2.05 -29.08 -10.90
CA LEU A 7 -2.95 -28.78 -12.01
C LEU A 7 -2.34 -27.63 -12.81
N THR A 8 -1.73 -27.99 -13.93
CA THR A 8 -1.24 -27.08 -14.97
C THR A 8 -2.41 -26.40 -15.68
N GLY A 9 -2.28 -25.07 -15.83
CA GLY A 9 -2.83 -24.20 -16.88
C GLY A 9 -4.09 -24.65 -17.62
N GLY A 10 -5.21 -23.99 -17.34
CA GLY A 10 -6.34 -23.94 -18.25
C GLY A 10 -5.93 -23.22 -19.54
N ASN A 11 -5.86 -23.98 -20.64
CA ASN A 11 -5.69 -23.44 -21.98
C ASN A 11 -6.86 -22.53 -22.34
N TYR A 12 -6.64 -21.21 -22.34
CA TYR A 12 -7.48 -20.30 -23.10
C TYR A 12 -7.13 -20.44 -24.58
N ALA A 13 -7.97 -21.17 -25.30
CA ALA A 13 -7.91 -21.24 -26.75
C ALA A 13 -8.23 -19.87 -27.35
N THR A 14 -7.20 -19.14 -27.78
CA THR A 14 -7.35 -18.05 -28.76
C THR A 14 -6.97 -18.62 -30.13
N ASN A 15 -7.94 -18.62 -31.04
CA ASN A 15 -7.71 -18.98 -32.44
C ASN A 15 -6.67 -18.02 -33.03
N GLY A 16 -5.50 -18.57 -33.40
CA GLY A 16 -4.39 -17.85 -34.04
C GLY A 16 -3.25 -17.39 -33.12
N GLY A 17 -3.14 -17.93 -31.90
CA GLY A 17 -2.30 -17.38 -30.82
C GLY A 17 -0.78 -17.51 -31.01
N GLU A 18 -0.09 -16.38 -31.04
CA GLU A 18 1.32 -16.33 -30.64
C GLU A 18 1.43 -16.81 -29.17
N ASN A 19 2.43 -17.65 -28.86
CA ASN A 19 2.68 -18.09 -27.48
C ASN A 19 3.05 -16.89 -26.61
N ILE A 20 2.11 -16.42 -25.79
CA ILE A 20 2.36 -15.41 -24.75
C ILE A 20 3.11 -16.08 -23.60
N ARG A 21 4.28 -15.56 -23.24
CA ARG A 21 5.02 -15.99 -22.05
C ARG A 21 4.38 -15.34 -20.82
N GLU A 22 4.25 -16.08 -19.72
CA GLU A 22 3.88 -15.51 -18.42
C GLU A 22 5.12 -15.41 -17.53
N GLU A 23 5.25 -14.29 -16.82
CA GLU A 23 6.32 -14.05 -15.85
C GLU A 23 5.73 -13.49 -14.56
N PHE A 24 6.15 -14.06 -13.43
CA PHE A 24 5.67 -13.69 -12.12
C PHE A 24 6.77 -12.94 -11.37
N ILE A 25 6.36 -11.88 -10.66
CA ILE A 25 7.21 -11.19 -9.69
C ILE A 25 6.67 -11.55 -8.31
N GLU A 26 7.45 -12.33 -7.57
CA GLU A 26 7.09 -12.86 -6.26
C GLU A 26 7.35 -11.82 -5.17
N VAL A 27 6.28 -11.25 -4.63
CA VAL A 27 6.32 -10.12 -3.70
C VAL A 27 5.95 -10.56 -2.29
N ALA A 28 6.88 -10.44 -1.37
CA ALA A 28 6.64 -10.56 0.07
C ALA A 28 6.18 -9.22 0.64
N LEU A 29 4.93 -9.14 1.12
CA LEU A 29 4.44 -7.98 1.88
C LEU A 29 4.54 -8.24 3.37
N TYR A 30 5.35 -7.47 4.09
CA TYR A 30 5.49 -7.64 5.53
C TYR A 30 4.23 -7.17 6.27
N LYS A 31 3.67 -8.06 7.10
CA LYS A 31 2.41 -7.85 7.81
C LYS A 31 2.47 -6.64 8.74
N CYS A 32 1.57 -5.70 8.50
CA CYS A 32 1.34 -4.53 9.34
C CYS A 32 -0.14 -4.45 9.73
N LYS A 33 -0.46 -3.88 10.91
CA LYS A 33 -1.85 -3.61 11.32
C LYS A 33 -2.44 -2.36 10.62
N ALA A 34 -1.63 -1.60 9.90
CA ALA A 34 -2.07 -0.41 9.19
C ALA A 34 -2.93 -0.77 7.97
N THR A 35 -3.94 0.06 7.69
CA THR A 35 -4.79 -0.04 6.49
C THR A 35 -4.01 0.10 5.18
N THR A 36 -2.79 0.63 5.24
CA THR A 36 -1.90 0.79 4.09
C THR A 36 -1.60 -0.53 3.38
N ASN A 37 -1.50 -1.65 4.11
CA ASN A 37 -1.29 -2.97 3.50
C ASN A 37 -2.46 -3.40 2.60
N ILE A 38 -3.68 -2.92 2.87
CA ILE A 38 -4.85 -3.21 2.02
C ILE A 38 -4.68 -2.51 0.67
N PHE A 39 -4.28 -1.24 0.68
CA PHE A 39 -3.98 -0.51 -0.55
C PHE A 39 -2.80 -1.11 -1.31
N THR A 40 -1.73 -1.50 -0.61
CA THR A 40 -0.60 -2.21 -1.23
C THR A 40 -1.07 -3.51 -1.88
N ASN A 41 -1.91 -4.30 -1.21
CA ASN A 41 -2.48 -5.52 -1.80
C ASN A 41 -3.25 -5.21 -3.08
N LEU A 42 -4.18 -4.25 -3.05
CA LEU A 42 -4.96 -3.84 -4.24
C LEU A 42 -4.07 -3.32 -5.38
N CYS A 43 -3.02 -2.55 -5.05
CA CYS A 43 -2.06 -2.04 -6.03
C CYS A 43 -1.39 -3.18 -6.83
N PHE A 44 -1.08 -4.29 -6.17
CA PHE A 44 -0.39 -5.44 -6.76
C PHE A 44 -1.30 -6.54 -7.30
N GLN A 45 -2.63 -6.44 -7.17
CA GLN A 45 -3.54 -7.29 -7.97
C GLN A 45 -3.61 -6.75 -9.41
N TYR A 46 -2.48 -6.80 -10.12
CA TYR A 46 -2.29 -6.20 -11.43
C TYR A 46 -1.36 -7.06 -12.30
N ALA A 47 -1.69 -7.09 -13.59
CA ALA A 47 -0.89 -7.71 -14.64
C ALA A 47 -0.87 -6.82 -15.87
N TRP A 48 0.25 -6.83 -16.60
CA TRP A 48 0.42 -6.02 -17.80
C TRP A 48 1.17 -6.78 -18.89
N TYR A 49 0.95 -6.37 -20.14
CA TYR A 49 1.68 -6.88 -21.28
C TYR A 49 2.86 -5.98 -21.62
N ALA A 50 4.03 -6.59 -21.83
CA ALA A 50 5.19 -5.93 -22.44
C ALA A 50 5.99 -6.96 -23.24
N ASN A 51 6.39 -6.59 -24.47
CA ASN A 51 7.24 -7.42 -25.34
C ASN A 51 6.81 -8.91 -25.43
N LYS A 52 5.52 -9.16 -25.72
CA LYS A 52 4.91 -10.50 -25.82
C LYS A 52 4.96 -11.34 -24.53
N THR A 53 5.21 -10.70 -23.39
CA THR A 53 5.18 -11.31 -22.07
C THR A 53 4.07 -10.67 -21.25
N LEU A 54 3.26 -11.50 -20.59
CA LEU A 54 2.33 -11.09 -19.56
C LEU A 54 3.06 -11.16 -18.22
N TYR A 55 3.33 -9.99 -17.64
CA TYR A 55 3.89 -9.88 -16.30
C TYR A 55 2.77 -9.80 -15.28
N LYS A 56 2.94 -10.49 -14.15
CA LYS A 56 1.97 -10.50 -13.06
C LYS A 56 2.68 -10.45 -11.70
N PHE A 57 2.18 -9.62 -10.81
CA PHE A 57 2.63 -9.69 -9.42
C PHE A 57 1.95 -10.85 -8.71
N ASN A 58 2.72 -11.59 -7.92
CA ASN A 58 2.22 -12.59 -6.99
C ASN A 58 2.56 -12.14 -5.56
N LEU A 59 1.58 -11.55 -4.87
CA LEU A 59 1.79 -10.96 -3.55
C LEU A 59 1.37 -11.91 -2.43
N THR A 60 2.31 -12.21 -1.53
CA THR A 60 2.06 -12.98 -0.31
C THR A 60 2.34 -12.12 0.92
N GLU A 61 1.40 -12.05 1.86
CA GLU A 61 1.67 -11.42 3.16
C GLU A 61 2.47 -12.35 4.07
N ILE A 62 3.59 -11.85 4.61
CA ILE A 62 4.49 -12.62 5.48
C ILE A 62 4.70 -11.95 6.84
N GLY A 63 5.02 -12.73 7.87
CA GLY A 63 5.31 -12.25 9.21
C GLY A 63 6.75 -12.53 9.66
N ALA A 64 7.01 -12.27 10.94
CA ALA A 64 8.31 -12.50 11.55
C ALA A 64 8.78 -13.96 11.44
N LYS A 65 7.85 -14.93 11.39
CA LYS A 65 8.18 -16.36 11.29
C LYS A 65 8.81 -16.69 9.94
N GLU A 66 8.24 -16.20 8.84
CA GLU A 66 8.73 -16.38 7.48
C GLU A 66 10.08 -15.67 7.30
N ILE A 67 10.23 -14.45 7.82
CA ILE A 67 11.52 -13.72 7.83
C ILE A 67 12.61 -14.52 8.56
N LEU A 68 12.27 -15.14 9.69
CA LEU A 68 13.22 -15.95 10.48
C LEU A 68 13.46 -17.36 9.91
N GLY A 69 12.92 -17.68 8.74
CA GLY A 69 13.09 -18.99 8.10
C GLY A 69 12.26 -20.11 8.75
N LYS A 70 11.24 -19.78 9.55
CA LYS A 70 10.42 -20.72 10.32
C LYS A 70 8.99 -20.89 9.79
N GLY A 71 8.64 -20.16 8.72
CA GLY A 71 7.35 -20.27 8.05
C GLY A 71 7.37 -21.31 6.92
N ASN A 72 6.20 -21.61 6.36
CA ASN A 72 6.07 -22.55 5.24
C ASN A 72 6.69 -22.02 3.94
N HIS A 73 6.75 -20.69 3.80
CA HIS A 73 7.37 -20.01 2.67
C HIS A 73 8.35 -18.96 3.23
N PRO A 74 9.59 -19.37 3.58
CA PRO A 74 10.56 -18.49 4.22
C PRO A 74 11.07 -17.39 3.28
N LEU A 75 11.46 -16.23 3.83
CA LEU A 75 12.06 -15.16 3.02
C LEU A 75 13.45 -15.59 2.53
N ASN A 76 13.57 -15.87 1.23
CA ASN A 76 14.81 -16.11 0.51
C ASN A 76 14.60 -15.81 -1.00
N ASN A 77 15.69 -15.82 -1.77
CA ASN A 77 15.67 -15.53 -3.21
C ASN A 77 15.13 -16.69 -4.08
N GLU A 78 14.73 -17.81 -3.48
CA GLU A 78 14.04 -18.90 -4.20
C GLU A 78 12.52 -18.70 -4.17
N ASN A 79 12.01 -18.03 -3.14
CA ASN A 79 10.58 -17.84 -2.89
C ASN A 79 10.09 -16.44 -3.27
N TYR A 80 10.97 -15.44 -3.25
CA TYR A 80 10.59 -14.04 -3.42
C TYR A 80 11.64 -13.27 -4.21
N ASP A 81 11.16 -12.31 -5.01
CA ASP A 81 11.99 -11.33 -5.71
C ASP A 81 12.07 -10.03 -4.92
N VAL A 82 10.99 -9.63 -4.23
CA VAL A 82 10.90 -8.33 -3.55
C VAL A 82 10.29 -8.46 -2.16
N LEU A 83 10.90 -7.79 -1.17
CA LEU A 83 10.30 -7.55 0.15
C LEU A 83 9.78 -6.11 0.24
N ILE A 84 8.51 -5.95 0.61
CA ILE A 84 7.89 -4.66 0.89
C ILE A 84 7.62 -4.53 2.39
N ILE A 85 8.15 -3.49 3.01
CA ILE A 85 7.79 -3.07 4.37
C ILE A 85 7.05 -1.73 4.27
N GLY A 86 5.75 -1.76 4.57
CA GLY A 86 4.90 -0.56 4.61
C GLY A 86 5.06 0.26 5.88
N ALA A 87 4.02 1.02 6.25
CA ALA A 87 3.96 1.88 7.44
C ALA A 87 4.04 1.09 8.77
N SER A 88 5.22 0.58 9.12
CA SER A 88 5.39 -0.40 10.20
C SER A 88 6.45 0.04 11.21
N ALA A 89 6.01 0.75 12.24
CA ALA A 89 6.84 1.04 13.42
C ALA A 89 7.37 -0.24 14.10
N LYS A 90 6.59 -1.34 14.03
CA LYS A 90 6.97 -2.66 14.53
C LYS A 90 8.28 -3.16 13.92
N SER A 91 8.54 -2.87 12.64
CA SER A 91 9.69 -3.38 11.91
C SER A 91 11.03 -2.94 12.53
N TYR A 92 11.15 -1.70 13.03
CA TYR A 92 12.38 -1.19 13.64
C TYR A 92 12.29 -1.01 15.17
N PHE A 93 11.11 -0.93 15.80
CA PHE A 93 11.02 -0.87 17.27
C PHE A 93 10.91 -2.22 17.98
N LEU A 94 10.45 -3.26 17.28
CA LEU A 94 10.19 -4.57 17.88
C LEU A 94 10.96 -5.66 17.16
N ASP A 95 10.62 -5.93 15.91
CA ASP A 95 11.19 -7.07 15.17
C ASP A 95 12.66 -6.82 14.82
N GLY A 96 13.02 -5.58 14.47
CA GLY A 96 14.40 -5.17 14.21
C GLY A 96 15.33 -5.30 15.42
N MET A 97 14.81 -5.37 16.65
CA MET A 97 15.63 -5.68 17.83
C MET A 97 16.21 -7.10 17.77
N ASN A 98 15.59 -7.99 17.01
CA ASN A 98 16.08 -9.34 16.76
C ASN A 98 17.14 -9.30 15.65
N SER A 99 18.40 -9.60 15.99
CA SER A 99 19.49 -9.63 15.02
C SER A 99 19.33 -10.71 13.95
N GLY A 100 18.67 -11.83 14.26
CA GLY A 100 18.33 -12.86 13.27
C GLY A 100 17.35 -12.35 12.22
N TRP A 101 16.37 -11.56 12.64
CA TRP A 101 15.39 -10.94 11.73
C TRP A 101 16.08 -9.97 10.75
N ARG A 102 16.94 -9.10 11.28
CA ARG A 102 17.74 -8.17 10.44
C ARG A 102 18.69 -8.92 9.50
N LYS A 103 19.38 -9.94 9.98
CA LYS A 103 20.30 -10.77 9.18
C LYS A 103 19.60 -11.48 8.03
N SER A 104 18.39 -12.00 8.24
CA SER A 104 17.63 -12.64 7.16
C SER A 104 17.29 -11.65 6.04
N ILE A 105 16.79 -10.46 6.39
CA ILE A 105 16.42 -9.44 5.40
C ILE A 105 17.65 -8.90 4.67
N THR A 106 18.69 -8.51 5.41
CA THR A 106 19.94 -8.01 4.81
C THR A 106 20.59 -9.05 3.89
N LYS A 107 20.57 -10.34 4.26
CA LYS A 107 21.06 -11.43 3.41
C LYS A 107 20.23 -11.60 2.14
N PHE A 108 18.89 -11.58 2.25
CA PHE A 108 17.99 -11.67 1.10
C PHE A 108 18.27 -10.56 0.09
N ILE A 109 18.44 -9.33 0.57
CA ILE A 109 18.72 -8.17 -0.28
C ILE A 109 20.12 -8.26 -0.87
N ALA A 110 21.14 -8.51 -0.04
CA ALA A 110 22.53 -8.64 -0.50
C ALA A 110 22.71 -9.67 -1.62
N ASN A 111 21.90 -10.72 -1.62
CA ASN A 111 21.90 -11.80 -2.61
C ASN A 111 21.13 -11.48 -3.90
N GLY A 112 20.55 -10.28 -4.04
CA GLY A 112 19.84 -9.85 -5.25
C GLY A 112 18.34 -9.59 -5.05
N GLY A 113 17.80 -9.82 -3.85
CA GLY A 113 16.41 -9.53 -3.54
C GLY A 113 16.15 -8.02 -3.50
N GLY A 114 15.02 -7.59 -4.06
CA GLY A 114 14.56 -6.21 -4.00
C GLY A 114 13.99 -5.83 -2.62
N TYR A 115 14.08 -4.55 -2.28
CA TYR A 115 13.44 -4.00 -1.09
C TYR A 115 12.67 -2.72 -1.42
N ILE A 116 11.44 -2.62 -0.92
CA ILE A 116 10.67 -1.38 -0.92
C ILE A 116 10.29 -1.01 0.50
N GLY A 117 10.70 0.18 0.94
CA GLY A 117 10.36 0.72 2.26
C GLY A 117 9.44 1.93 2.13
N ILE A 118 8.29 1.93 2.80
CA ILE A 118 7.34 3.05 2.79
C ILE A 118 7.14 3.54 4.22
N CYS A 119 7.29 4.85 4.45
CA CYS A 119 7.15 5.49 5.76
C CYS A 119 8.02 4.75 6.80
N GLY A 120 7.43 4.02 7.75
CA GLY A 120 8.17 3.19 8.72
C GLY A 120 9.11 2.15 8.09
N GLY A 121 8.84 1.67 6.88
CA GLY A 121 9.77 0.83 6.12
C GLY A 121 11.00 1.59 5.63
N ALA A 122 10.86 2.85 5.23
CA ALA A 122 12.02 3.69 4.89
C ALA A 122 12.91 3.94 6.11
N ILE A 123 12.30 4.17 7.29
CA ILE A 123 13.01 4.24 8.57
C ILE A 123 13.76 2.94 8.85
N ALA A 124 13.09 1.79 8.69
CA ALA A 124 13.71 0.49 8.91
C ALA A 124 14.92 0.24 8.00
N ALA A 125 14.92 0.75 6.76
CA ALA A 125 16.03 0.58 5.83
C ALA A 125 17.25 1.46 6.13
N SER A 126 17.04 2.61 6.77
CA SER A 126 18.04 3.67 6.97
C SER A 126 19.17 3.31 7.96
N GLN A 127 20.07 4.27 8.18
CA GLN A 127 21.03 4.30 9.30
C GLN A 127 20.41 4.83 10.60
N GLY A 128 19.12 5.16 10.59
CA GLY A 128 18.38 5.77 11.68
C GLY A 128 18.53 7.29 11.72
N TYR A 129 18.50 7.85 12.93
CA TYR A 129 18.71 9.27 13.18
C TYR A 129 20.21 9.56 13.30
N GLU A 130 20.72 10.59 12.63
CA GLU A 130 22.14 11.02 12.71
C GLU A 130 22.56 11.30 14.16
N LYS A 131 21.73 12.07 14.87
CA LYS A 131 21.98 12.53 16.25
C LYS A 131 20.78 12.20 17.13
N PRO A 132 20.60 10.93 17.56
CA PRO A 132 19.41 10.52 18.30
C PRO A 132 19.39 11.13 19.71
N LYS A 133 18.49 12.10 19.93
CA LYS A 133 18.35 12.83 21.20
C LYS A 133 17.47 12.07 22.19
N SER A 134 16.38 11.47 21.71
CA SER A 134 15.40 10.80 22.58
C SER A 134 15.67 9.30 22.77
N PRO A 135 15.20 8.68 23.87
CA PRO A 135 15.25 7.22 24.03
C PRO A 135 14.56 6.47 22.90
N LEU A 136 13.51 7.05 22.31
CA LEU A 136 12.79 6.48 21.17
C LEU A 136 13.69 6.44 19.93
N GLN A 137 14.33 7.56 19.57
CA GLN A 137 15.28 7.62 18.45
C GLN A 137 16.46 6.65 18.64
N LYS A 138 17.02 6.60 19.85
CA LYS A 138 18.09 5.64 20.19
C LYS A 138 17.65 4.19 20.05
N LYS A 139 16.39 3.89 20.39
CA LYS A 139 15.81 2.55 20.19
C LYS A 139 15.59 2.27 18.70
N ALA A 140 15.11 3.23 17.92
CA ALA A 140 14.93 3.09 16.48
C ALA A 140 16.27 2.73 15.80
N ASN A 141 17.36 3.47 16.07
CA ASN A 141 18.68 3.20 15.50
C ASN A 141 19.21 1.78 15.80
N LYS A 142 18.78 1.13 16.89
CA LYS A 142 19.20 -0.25 17.19
C LYS A 142 18.51 -1.29 16.31
N GLY A 143 17.37 -0.94 15.72
CA GLY A 143 16.50 -1.86 15.00
C GLY A 143 16.43 -1.64 13.50
N VAL A 144 17.04 -0.56 13.00
CA VAL A 144 17.21 -0.38 11.56
C VAL A 144 18.12 -1.46 10.96
N LEU A 145 17.94 -1.66 9.67
CA LEU A 145 18.61 -2.66 8.84
C LEU A 145 19.97 -2.15 8.36
N GLY A 146 20.13 -0.83 8.15
CA GLY A 146 21.36 -0.24 7.64
C GLY A 146 21.64 -0.58 6.17
N ILE A 147 20.60 -0.72 5.34
CA ILE A 147 20.69 -1.14 3.93
C ILE A 147 20.65 0.03 2.93
N ALA A 148 20.64 1.27 3.43
CA ALA A 148 20.72 2.47 2.61
C ALA A 148 21.58 3.52 3.33
N ASP A 149 22.42 4.24 2.59
CA ASP A 149 23.34 5.27 3.11
C ASP A 149 22.63 6.59 3.45
N ILE A 150 21.55 6.48 4.22
CA ILE A 150 20.68 7.61 4.54
C ILE A 150 20.42 7.71 6.03
N TYR A 151 20.31 8.95 6.49
CA TYR A 151 19.64 9.27 7.74
C TYR A 151 18.21 9.72 7.47
N ILE A 152 17.40 9.66 8.51
CA ILE A 152 16.02 10.16 8.50
C ILE A 152 15.88 11.44 9.31
N ASN A 153 15.01 12.33 8.82
CA ASN A 153 14.43 13.42 9.56
C ASN A 153 12.97 13.10 9.84
N ASP A 154 12.64 12.81 11.11
CA ASP A 154 11.32 12.33 11.48
C ASP A 154 11.10 12.50 12.99
N ASP A 155 10.75 13.70 13.41
CA ASP A 155 10.70 14.05 14.82
C ASP A 155 9.34 13.71 15.44
N PHE A 156 9.40 13.15 16.66
CA PHE A 156 8.20 12.80 17.41
C PHE A 156 7.31 14.02 17.64
N ASP A 157 7.91 15.18 17.95
CA ASP A 157 7.20 16.44 18.19
C ASP A 157 6.93 17.26 16.91
N GLY A 158 7.28 16.73 15.74
CA GLY A 158 7.09 17.35 14.44
C GLY A 158 6.25 16.47 13.51
N GLU A 159 6.91 15.83 12.56
CA GLU A 159 6.31 15.03 11.47
C GLU A 159 5.33 13.99 12.00
N TRP A 160 5.68 13.30 13.09
CA TRP A 160 4.83 12.26 13.70
C TRP A 160 3.49 12.77 14.20
N GLN A 161 3.35 14.07 14.47
CA GLN A 161 2.06 14.61 14.90
C GLN A 161 0.99 14.50 13.80
N TYR A 162 1.38 14.43 12.52
CA TYR A 162 0.45 14.12 11.42
C TYR A 162 -0.03 12.67 11.47
N LEU A 163 0.76 11.74 11.99
CA LEU A 163 0.29 10.38 12.28
C LEU A 163 -0.58 10.35 13.54
N LEU A 164 -0.02 10.83 14.65
CA LEU A 164 -0.55 10.64 16.00
C LEU A 164 -1.82 11.45 16.26
N LYS A 165 -2.01 12.57 15.57
CA LYS A 165 -3.21 13.41 15.68
C LYS A 165 -4.20 13.16 14.55
N MET A 166 -3.96 12.21 13.67
CA MET A 166 -4.97 11.82 12.68
C MET A 166 -6.19 11.24 13.40
N ALA A 167 -7.37 11.81 13.15
CA ALA A 167 -8.61 11.28 13.68
C ALA A 167 -8.91 9.89 13.08
N VAL A 168 -9.69 9.07 13.79
CA VAL A 168 -10.21 7.81 13.24
C VAL A 168 -11.00 8.12 11.96
N PRO A 169 -10.62 7.56 10.80
CA PRO A 169 -11.33 7.84 9.56
C PRO A 169 -12.78 7.35 9.61
N LYS A 170 -13.71 8.19 9.14
CA LYS A 170 -15.15 7.88 9.11
C LYS A 170 -15.54 6.90 8.00
N MET A 171 -14.71 6.78 6.97
CA MET A 171 -14.81 5.83 5.86
C MET A 171 -13.38 5.31 5.62
N GLY A 172 -13.18 4.01 5.35
CA GLY A 172 -11.89 3.28 5.39
C GLY A 172 -10.68 3.79 4.60
N TYR A 173 -10.68 5.02 4.11
CA TYR A 173 -9.53 5.75 3.57
C TYR A 173 -8.77 6.45 4.70
N SER A 174 -7.45 6.55 4.62
CA SER A 174 -6.69 7.22 5.68
C SER A 174 -7.02 8.72 5.76
N GLY A 175 -7.00 9.27 6.97
CA GLY A 175 -7.10 10.72 7.21
C GLY A 175 -5.81 11.48 6.84
N GLN A 176 -4.94 10.87 6.03
CA GLN A 176 -3.67 11.45 5.61
C GLN A 176 -3.90 12.70 4.75
N ILE A 177 -2.94 13.62 4.82
CA ILE A 177 -2.98 14.86 4.04
C ILE A 177 -2.19 14.68 2.74
N PRO A 178 -2.52 15.42 1.67
CA PRO A 178 -1.68 15.44 0.49
C PRO A 178 -0.39 16.22 0.78
N VAL A 179 0.74 15.70 0.32
CA VAL A 179 2.00 16.44 0.20
C VAL A 179 2.41 16.55 -1.26
N LYS A 180 2.83 17.74 -1.68
CA LYS A 180 3.39 17.97 -3.01
C LYS A 180 4.86 17.58 -3.03
N VAL A 181 5.22 16.74 -3.99
CA VAL A 181 6.62 16.36 -4.26
C VAL A 181 7.01 16.78 -5.67
N VAL A 182 8.30 17.07 -5.85
CA VAL A 182 8.92 17.26 -7.17
C VAL A 182 9.55 15.94 -7.59
N ILE A 183 9.31 15.54 -8.84
CA ILE A 183 9.87 14.35 -9.45
C ILE A 183 11.18 14.70 -10.16
N LEU A 184 12.19 13.87 -9.97
CA LEU A 184 13.49 13.98 -10.61
C LEU A 184 13.50 13.06 -11.85
N LYS A 185 13.69 13.66 -13.04
CA LYS A 185 13.44 12.99 -14.34
C LYS A 185 14.48 11.95 -14.75
N ASN A 186 15.58 11.78 -14.02
CA ASN A 186 16.71 10.94 -14.39
C ASN A 186 16.55 9.45 -14.04
N ASN A 187 15.32 8.94 -13.89
CA ASN A 187 15.08 7.58 -13.41
C ASN A 187 13.97 6.84 -14.19
N SER A 188 14.18 5.54 -14.43
CA SER A 188 13.28 4.64 -15.18
C SER A 188 11.86 4.55 -14.60
N ILE A 189 11.67 4.72 -13.30
CA ILE A 189 10.34 4.69 -12.67
C ILE A 189 9.43 5.77 -13.24
N PHE A 190 10.00 6.93 -13.60
CA PHE A 190 9.26 8.10 -14.09
C PHE A 190 9.37 8.32 -15.60
N GLU A 191 10.02 7.40 -16.32
CA GLU A 191 10.13 7.48 -17.78
C GLU A 191 8.74 7.47 -18.44
N GLY A 192 8.47 8.47 -19.29
CA GLY A 192 7.15 8.71 -19.89
C GLY A 192 6.20 9.57 -19.04
N TYR A 193 6.62 10.02 -17.84
CA TYR A 193 5.83 10.95 -17.03
C TYR A 193 6.24 12.41 -17.28
N ASP A 194 5.35 13.19 -17.88
CA ASP A 194 5.71 14.53 -18.36
C ASP A 194 5.68 15.63 -17.29
N LYS A 195 5.00 15.39 -16.16
CA LYS A 195 4.85 16.40 -15.10
C LYS A 195 6.05 16.37 -14.14
N SER A 196 6.42 17.54 -13.64
CA SER A 196 7.54 17.70 -12.70
C SER A 196 7.14 17.52 -11.24
N ASN A 197 5.85 17.37 -10.94
CA ASN A 197 5.34 17.25 -9.58
C ASN A 197 4.08 16.39 -9.53
N ILE A 198 3.86 15.80 -8.35
CA ILE A 198 2.68 14.99 -8.04
C ILE A 198 2.31 15.20 -6.55
N ASN A 199 1.05 14.97 -6.20
CA ASN A 199 0.65 14.93 -4.79
C ASN A 199 0.61 13.48 -4.34
N ILE A 200 1.13 13.20 -3.15
CA ILE A 200 1.15 11.86 -2.55
C ILE A 200 0.55 11.98 -1.14
N SER A 201 -0.07 10.92 -0.63
CA SER A 201 -0.56 10.90 0.75
C SER A 201 0.59 10.97 1.75
N TYR A 202 0.40 11.69 2.85
CA TYR A 202 1.38 11.88 3.90
C TYR A 202 0.75 11.72 5.29
N GLY A 203 1.37 10.87 6.09
CA GLY A 203 0.96 10.57 7.45
C GLY A 203 2.12 10.60 8.43
N GLY A 204 3.08 11.52 8.28
CA GLY A 204 4.26 11.60 9.16
C GLY A 204 5.42 10.70 8.74
N GLY A 205 5.62 10.55 7.43
CA GLY A 205 6.78 9.84 6.89
C GLY A 205 8.06 10.69 6.92
N PRO A 206 9.25 10.06 6.89
CA PRO A 206 10.50 10.78 7.06
C PRO A 206 10.84 11.67 5.86
N GLY A 207 11.55 12.76 6.13
CA GLY A 207 12.51 13.35 5.22
C GLY A 207 13.79 12.52 5.18
N ILE A 208 14.43 12.43 4.01
CA ILE A 208 15.61 11.57 3.80
C ILE A 208 16.79 12.43 3.34
N TYR A 209 17.97 12.19 3.91
CA TYR A 209 19.23 12.82 3.53
C TYR A 209 20.40 11.84 3.69
N LYS A 210 21.53 12.13 3.05
CA LYS A 210 22.70 11.24 2.99
C LYS A 210 23.34 11.05 4.37
N ALA A 211 23.85 9.85 4.66
CA ALA A 211 24.56 9.53 5.90
C ALA A 211 26.09 9.49 5.78
N ASP A 212 26.64 9.26 4.58
CA ASP A 212 28.08 9.16 4.34
C ASP A 212 28.76 8.04 5.16
N VAL A 213 28.08 6.90 5.28
CA VAL A 213 28.60 5.68 5.92
C VAL A 213 29.56 4.96 5.00
N ASP A 214 30.74 4.63 5.53
CA ASP A 214 31.75 3.81 4.85
C ASP A 214 31.40 2.31 4.96
N ASP A 215 30.52 1.83 4.08
CA ASP A 215 30.20 0.41 3.92
C ASP A 215 30.19 0.04 2.43
N PRO A 216 31.06 -0.89 1.97
CA PRO A 216 31.13 -1.29 0.56
C PRO A 216 29.86 -1.97 0.04
N MET A 217 28.95 -2.42 0.91
CA MET A 217 27.66 -2.95 0.49
C MET A 217 26.68 -1.85 0.09
N LEU A 218 26.85 -0.61 0.57
CA LEU A 218 25.95 0.49 0.28
C LEU A 218 26.24 1.08 -1.09
N GLY A 219 25.22 1.10 -1.95
CA GLY A 219 25.30 1.72 -3.26
C GLY A 219 25.14 3.24 -3.23
N ASN A 220 25.42 3.89 -4.37
CA ASN A 220 25.12 5.30 -4.54
C ASN A 220 23.62 5.57 -4.37
N ILE A 221 23.29 6.74 -3.81
CA ILE A 221 21.91 7.19 -3.68
C ILE A 221 21.54 8.00 -4.90
N GLU A 222 20.46 7.58 -5.55
CA GLU A 222 19.79 8.32 -6.61
C GLU A 222 18.47 8.87 -6.05
N PRO A 223 18.36 10.19 -5.86
CA PRO A 223 17.11 10.80 -5.47
C PRO A 223 16.04 10.64 -6.56
N LEU A 224 14.84 10.24 -6.15
CA LEU A 224 13.68 10.11 -7.04
C LEU A 224 12.75 11.31 -6.92
N MET A 225 12.51 11.77 -5.69
CA MET A 225 11.58 12.86 -5.39
C MET A 225 12.08 13.74 -4.25
N LEU A 226 11.68 15.01 -4.26
CA LEU A 226 11.90 15.97 -3.18
C LEU A 226 10.57 16.43 -2.59
N TYR A 227 10.49 16.62 -1.28
CA TYR A 227 9.38 17.34 -0.68
C TYR A 227 9.40 18.80 -1.17
N ASN A 228 8.28 19.26 -1.72
CA ASN A 228 8.17 20.58 -2.37
C ASN A 228 7.24 21.53 -1.60
N GLU A 229 6.94 21.22 -0.35
CA GLU A 229 6.25 22.11 0.55
C GLU A 229 6.58 21.73 1.99
N GLU A 230 6.43 22.70 2.89
CA GLU A 230 6.52 22.47 4.32
C GLU A 230 5.12 22.42 4.94
N LEU A 231 4.83 21.35 5.67
CA LEU A 231 3.46 21.04 6.09
C LEU A 231 2.98 21.98 7.17
N MET A 232 3.85 22.38 8.11
CA MET A 232 3.50 23.37 9.12
C MET A 232 3.03 24.72 8.54
N TYR A 233 3.41 25.07 7.31
CA TYR A 233 2.92 26.29 6.64
C TYR A 233 1.68 26.05 5.79
N THR A 234 1.61 24.92 5.09
CA THR A 234 0.52 24.66 4.15
C THR A 234 -0.70 24.01 4.79
N LYS A 235 -0.51 23.25 5.87
CA LYS A 235 -1.52 22.38 6.51
C LYS A 235 -1.31 22.37 8.04
N PRO A 236 -1.27 23.54 8.70
CA PRO A 236 -0.89 23.66 10.11
C PRO A 236 -1.82 22.88 11.04
N ILE A 237 -1.21 22.20 12.02
CA ILE A 237 -1.88 21.58 13.16
C ILE A 237 -1.22 22.07 14.47
N HIS A 238 -1.93 21.95 15.59
CA HIS A 238 -1.54 22.60 16.84
C HIS A 238 -1.42 21.63 18.00
N TYR A 239 -0.57 21.97 18.97
CA TYR A 239 -0.64 21.43 20.31
C TYR A 239 -1.73 22.13 21.10
N TRP A 240 -2.55 21.36 21.80
CA TRP A 240 -3.66 21.86 22.61
C TRP A 240 -3.43 21.53 24.07
N LYS A 241 -3.79 22.45 24.96
CA LYS A 241 -3.76 22.22 26.41
C LYS A 241 -5.11 22.53 27.06
N PRO A 242 -5.51 21.75 28.08
CA PRO A 242 -6.75 22.01 28.79
C PRO A 242 -6.64 23.30 29.61
N THR A 243 -7.78 23.93 29.83
CA THR A 243 -7.97 25.13 30.64
C THR A 243 -9.29 24.99 31.40
N ILE A 244 -9.53 25.88 32.37
CA ILE A 244 -10.80 25.92 33.11
C ILE A 244 -12.03 26.14 32.20
N ASN A 245 -11.85 26.75 31.03
CA ASN A 245 -12.94 27.11 30.10
C ASN A 245 -12.88 26.27 28.80
N GLY A 246 -12.30 25.07 28.84
CA GLY A 246 -12.16 24.20 27.68
C GLY A 246 -10.70 24.04 27.26
N TRP A 247 -10.38 24.23 25.98
CA TRP A 247 -9.04 24.00 25.44
C TRP A 247 -8.51 25.22 24.72
N LYS A 248 -7.18 25.41 24.76
CA LYS A 248 -6.51 26.44 23.96
C LYS A 248 -5.28 25.90 23.26
N ILE A 249 -4.95 26.53 22.14
CA ILE A 249 -3.70 26.28 21.43
C ILE A 249 -2.53 26.64 22.36
N ALA A 250 -1.63 25.67 22.54
CA ALA A 250 -0.41 25.77 23.31
C ALA A 250 0.80 26.11 22.44
N GLY A 251 0.76 25.76 21.15
CA GLY A 251 1.80 26.03 20.17
C GLY A 251 1.51 25.34 18.84
N ASN A 252 2.31 25.64 17.81
CA ASN A 252 2.21 25.02 16.50
C ASN A 252 3.06 23.74 16.47
N VAL A 253 2.61 22.73 15.75
CA VAL A 253 3.50 21.65 15.31
C VAL A 253 4.43 22.23 14.24
N SER A 254 5.73 22.01 14.39
CA SER A 254 6.75 22.46 13.43
C SER A 254 7.31 21.25 12.70
N THR A 255 7.57 21.38 11.41
CA THR A 255 8.14 20.33 10.55
C THR A 255 9.22 20.94 9.68
N ASP A 256 10.18 20.15 9.21
CA ASP A 256 11.33 20.64 8.42
C ASP A 256 11.79 19.65 7.34
N ILE A 257 10.83 19.14 6.56
CA ILE A 257 11.06 18.14 5.50
C ILE A 257 11.24 18.75 4.10
N MET A 258 10.89 20.02 3.89
CA MET A 258 10.98 20.65 2.57
C MET A 258 12.41 20.57 1.99
N ASN A 259 12.53 20.26 0.70
CA ASN A 259 13.77 20.00 -0.03
C ASN A 259 14.57 18.77 0.39
N GLN A 260 14.12 18.01 1.38
CA GLN A 260 14.69 16.69 1.66
C GLN A 260 14.15 15.65 0.66
N TYR A 261 14.86 14.53 0.52
CA TYR A 261 14.41 13.46 -0.35
C TYR A 261 13.11 12.87 0.19
N ALA A 262 12.08 12.84 -0.66
CA ALA A 262 10.81 12.16 -0.39
C ALA A 262 10.86 10.71 -0.88
N ALA A 263 11.70 10.42 -1.88
CA ALA A 263 11.99 9.05 -2.29
C ALA A 263 13.38 8.94 -2.89
N ILE A 264 14.00 7.78 -2.73
CA ILE A 264 15.32 7.45 -3.26
C ILE A 264 15.35 6.03 -3.80
N ILE A 265 16.30 5.75 -4.68
CA ILE A 265 16.72 4.41 -5.07
C ILE A 265 18.23 4.26 -4.82
N THR A 266 18.62 3.07 -4.36
CA THR A 266 20.01 2.69 -4.12
C THR A 266 20.13 1.17 -4.24
N ASN A 267 21.28 0.61 -3.86
CA ASN A 267 21.49 -0.83 -3.77
C ASN A 267 22.11 -1.20 -2.42
N TYR A 268 21.90 -2.45 -2.02
CA TYR A 268 22.61 -3.09 -0.91
C TYR A 268 23.12 -4.45 -1.37
N GLY A 269 24.44 -4.60 -1.49
CA GLY A 269 25.02 -5.74 -2.21
C GLY A 269 24.47 -5.80 -3.64
N ASN A 270 23.90 -6.93 -4.04
CA ASN A 270 23.31 -7.10 -5.37
C ASN A 270 21.82 -6.69 -5.46
N GLY A 271 21.19 -6.36 -4.33
CA GLY A 271 19.76 -6.05 -4.28
C GLY A 271 19.46 -4.57 -4.45
N LYS A 272 18.34 -4.26 -5.11
CA LYS A 272 17.86 -2.90 -5.30
C LYS A 272 16.96 -2.46 -4.14
N VAL A 273 17.19 -1.25 -3.62
CA VAL A 273 16.48 -0.69 -2.48
C VAL A 273 15.79 0.60 -2.90
N ILE A 274 14.46 0.67 -2.79
CA ILE A 274 13.66 1.85 -3.16
C ILE A 274 12.87 2.29 -1.94
N LEU A 275 13.02 3.55 -1.52
CA LEU A 275 12.41 4.05 -0.29
C LEU A 275 11.51 5.25 -0.58
N PHE A 276 10.38 5.30 0.12
CA PHE A 276 9.42 6.39 0.10
C PHE A 276 9.17 6.88 1.53
N GLY A 277 9.35 8.18 1.75
CA GLY A 277 8.82 8.88 2.92
C GLY A 277 7.29 8.93 2.90
N PRO A 278 6.64 9.47 1.85
CA PRO A 278 5.18 9.53 1.75
C PRO A 278 4.59 8.18 1.32
N HIS A 279 3.26 8.11 1.19
CA HIS A 279 2.48 6.89 0.91
C HIS A 279 1.98 6.82 -0.54
N PRO A 280 2.77 6.29 -1.50
CA PRO A 280 2.34 6.13 -2.89
C PRO A 280 1.23 5.07 -3.09
N GLU A 281 0.98 4.23 -2.08
CA GLU A 281 -0.10 3.24 -2.06
C GLU A 281 -1.47 3.88 -1.78
N GLU A 282 -1.52 5.02 -1.10
CA GLU A 282 -2.78 5.62 -0.67
C GLU A 282 -3.21 6.80 -1.57
N PRO A 283 -4.50 6.86 -1.99
CA PRO A 283 -4.98 7.97 -2.80
C PRO A 283 -5.12 9.26 -1.99
N PRO A 284 -4.44 10.35 -2.37
CA PRO A 284 -4.57 11.61 -1.64
C PRO A 284 -5.94 12.27 -1.86
N MET A 285 -6.43 12.97 -0.84
CA MET A 285 -7.56 13.89 -0.99
C MET A 285 -7.05 15.31 -1.25
N LEU A 286 -7.32 15.87 -2.42
CA LEU A 286 -6.83 17.19 -2.83
C LEU A 286 -7.79 18.31 -2.45
N LYS A 287 -7.26 19.54 -2.31
CA LYS A 287 -8.04 20.76 -2.04
C LYS A 287 -8.90 20.71 -0.77
N GLY A 288 -8.55 19.84 0.18
CA GLY A 288 -9.17 19.83 1.50
C GLY A 288 -8.61 20.92 2.41
N ARG A 289 -9.03 20.87 3.67
CA ARG A 289 -8.50 21.72 4.75
C ARG A 289 -8.44 20.96 6.07
N ILE A 290 -7.57 21.43 6.97
CA ILE A 290 -7.50 20.94 8.35
C ILE A 290 -8.75 21.36 9.12
N ASN A 291 -9.32 20.42 9.87
CA ASN A 291 -10.31 20.66 10.91
C ASN A 291 -9.86 19.97 12.20
N GLU A 292 -9.50 20.74 13.22
CA GLU A 292 -9.06 20.22 14.53
C GLU A 292 -10.22 20.17 15.53
N PHE A 293 -10.30 19.08 16.30
CA PHE A 293 -11.32 18.88 17.33
C PHE A 293 -10.85 17.88 18.39
N PHE A 294 -11.49 17.89 19.56
CA PHE A 294 -11.26 16.85 20.56
C PHE A 294 -11.98 15.56 20.14
N GLY A 295 -11.23 14.47 19.94
CA GLY A 295 -11.76 13.21 19.44
C GLY A 295 -10.80 12.04 19.65
N LYS A 296 -11.17 10.88 19.10
CA LYS A 296 -10.32 9.69 19.14
C LYS A 296 -9.31 9.73 18.00
N SER A 297 -8.03 9.64 18.34
CA SER A 297 -6.94 9.43 17.39
C SER A 297 -6.99 8.01 16.83
N ALA A 298 -6.59 7.86 15.57
CA ALA A 298 -6.37 6.56 14.94
C ALA A 298 -5.28 5.73 15.67
N TRP A 299 -4.40 6.38 16.44
CA TRP A 299 -3.21 5.76 17.02
C TRP A 299 -3.01 5.98 18.52
N ASP A 300 -3.43 7.13 19.07
CA ASP A 300 -3.05 7.56 20.43
C ASP A 300 -4.22 8.12 21.25
N GLY A 301 -5.24 7.27 21.48
CA GLY A 301 -6.32 7.54 22.44
C GLY A 301 -7.18 8.80 22.14
N TYR A 302 -7.82 9.36 23.16
CA TYR A 302 -8.60 10.61 23.02
C TYR A 302 -7.70 11.84 23.24
N ARG A 303 -7.74 12.78 22.29
CA ARG A 303 -6.99 14.04 22.31
C ARG A 303 -7.52 15.04 21.29
N TYR A 304 -6.90 16.21 21.18
CA TYR A 304 -7.08 17.02 19.97
C TYR A 304 -6.45 16.31 18.77
N VAL A 305 -7.29 16.05 17.79
CA VAL A 305 -6.99 15.40 16.52
C VAL A 305 -7.34 16.34 15.37
N TYR A 306 -6.90 16.01 14.17
CA TYR A 306 -7.33 16.66 12.95
C TYR A 306 -8.00 15.66 12.00
N GLU A 307 -8.94 16.17 11.20
CA GLU A 307 -9.40 15.54 9.97
C GLU A 307 -9.01 16.45 8.80
N TRP A 308 -8.61 15.84 7.69
CA TRP A 308 -8.57 16.52 6.39
C TRP A 308 -9.96 16.42 5.78
N VAL A 309 -10.63 17.56 5.55
CA VAL A 309 -12.06 17.59 5.17
C VAL A 309 -12.32 18.42 3.92
N ASN A 310 -13.50 18.21 3.31
CA ASN A 310 -14.03 18.99 2.18
C ASN A 310 -13.14 19.02 0.92
N GLY A 311 -12.30 18.00 0.74
CA GLY A 311 -11.49 17.84 -0.47
C GLY A 311 -12.13 16.87 -1.48
N ASN A 312 -11.38 16.58 -2.54
CA ASN A 312 -11.75 15.61 -3.56
C ASN A 312 -10.69 14.51 -3.61
N TYR A 313 -11.09 13.27 -3.37
CA TYR A 313 -10.19 12.12 -3.53
C TYR A 313 -9.73 12.03 -4.98
N THR A 314 -8.44 11.79 -5.19
CA THR A 314 -7.94 11.35 -6.48
C THR A 314 -8.48 9.96 -6.82
N LYS A 315 -8.15 9.50 -8.02
CA LYS A 315 -8.25 8.08 -8.35
C LYS A 315 -7.53 7.22 -7.30
N LEU A 316 -8.05 6.03 -6.98
CA LEU A 316 -7.39 5.02 -6.14
C LEU A 316 -5.96 4.75 -6.64
N SER A 317 -5.84 4.62 -7.96
CA SER A 317 -4.59 4.34 -8.67
C SER A 317 -3.69 5.56 -8.92
N HIS A 318 -3.95 6.72 -8.29
CA HIS A 318 -3.25 7.98 -8.60
C HIS A 318 -1.71 7.86 -8.65
N THR A 319 -1.14 7.09 -7.71
CA THR A 319 0.31 6.88 -7.55
C THR A 319 0.71 5.40 -7.61
N TRP A 320 -0.24 4.49 -7.87
CA TRP A 320 0.05 3.05 -7.89
C TRP A 320 1.04 2.64 -8.97
N TRP A 321 1.04 3.32 -10.12
CA TRP A 321 2.05 3.07 -11.16
C TRP A 321 3.49 3.30 -10.66
N ILE A 322 3.71 4.23 -9.71
CA ILE A 322 5.03 4.45 -9.10
C ILE A 322 5.45 3.20 -8.34
N LEU A 323 4.56 2.66 -7.50
CA LEU A 323 4.83 1.49 -6.67
C LEU A 323 4.96 0.21 -7.50
N ARG A 324 4.12 0.03 -8.53
CA ARG A 324 4.20 -1.09 -9.49
C ARG A 324 5.53 -1.07 -10.24
N ARG A 325 5.93 0.07 -10.81
CA ARG A 325 7.22 0.21 -11.52
C ARG A 325 8.39 0.02 -10.57
N SER A 326 8.28 0.49 -9.33
CA SER A 326 9.31 0.28 -8.30
C SER A 326 9.49 -1.20 -7.97
N ALA A 327 8.41 -1.95 -7.76
CA ALA A 327 8.50 -3.39 -7.48
C ALA A 327 8.99 -4.20 -8.67
N ALA A 328 8.52 -3.90 -9.89
CA ALA A 328 9.04 -4.56 -11.08
C ALA A 328 10.55 -4.31 -11.22
N LEU A 329 11.00 -3.06 -11.09
CA LEU A 329 12.42 -2.71 -11.16
C LEU A 329 13.24 -3.36 -10.02
N ALA A 330 12.70 -3.42 -8.81
CA ALA A 330 13.34 -4.07 -7.66
C ALA A 330 13.38 -5.59 -7.79
N GLY A 331 12.41 -6.19 -8.48
CA GLY A 331 12.36 -7.61 -8.82
C GLY A 331 13.16 -7.98 -10.07
N GLY A 332 13.93 -7.05 -10.64
CA GLY A 332 14.84 -7.33 -11.76
C GLY A 332 14.23 -7.20 -13.16
N ILE A 333 13.02 -6.63 -13.29
CA ILE A 333 12.43 -6.35 -14.60
C ILE A 333 13.16 -5.17 -15.26
N ASP A 334 13.57 -5.39 -16.52
CA ASP A 334 14.20 -4.37 -17.35
C ASP A 334 13.31 -3.14 -17.56
N LYS A 335 13.92 -1.97 -17.72
CA LYS A 335 13.20 -0.68 -17.78
C LYS A 335 12.18 -0.61 -18.92
N GLU A 336 12.46 -1.27 -20.04
CA GLU A 336 11.60 -1.35 -21.23
C GLU A 336 10.34 -2.21 -21.00
N ASN A 337 10.37 -3.07 -19.99
CA ASN A 337 9.29 -4.00 -19.64
C ASN A 337 8.51 -3.57 -18.39
N LEU A 338 8.84 -2.41 -17.81
CA LEU A 338 8.14 -1.89 -16.63
C LEU A 338 6.66 -1.64 -16.92
N PRO A 339 5.78 -1.82 -15.91
CA PRO A 339 4.35 -1.59 -16.07
C PRO A 339 4.07 -0.15 -16.52
N PRO A 340 3.08 0.07 -17.38
CA PRO A 340 2.81 1.39 -17.95
C PRO A 340 2.44 2.41 -16.86
N ILE A 341 2.61 3.69 -17.17
CA ILE A 341 2.04 4.77 -16.37
C ILE A 341 0.52 4.75 -16.61
N SER A 342 -0.20 4.06 -15.72
CA SER A 342 -1.64 3.86 -15.83
C SER A 342 -2.35 4.18 -14.52
N TYR A 343 -3.48 4.89 -14.64
CA TYR A 343 -4.41 5.16 -13.54
C TYR A 343 -5.54 4.13 -13.54
N PHE A 344 -5.15 2.86 -13.52
CA PHE A 344 -6.04 1.71 -13.63
C PHE A 344 -6.06 0.87 -12.35
N SER A 345 -7.27 0.58 -11.87
CA SER A 345 -7.54 -0.10 -10.60
C SER A 345 -8.76 -1.02 -10.73
N CYS A 346 -8.86 -2.00 -9.83
CA CYS A 346 -10.06 -2.77 -9.59
C CYS A 346 -10.12 -3.07 -8.08
N ALA A 347 -11.22 -2.69 -7.43
CA ALA A 347 -11.42 -2.91 -6.00
C ALA A 347 -12.89 -3.20 -5.70
N ILE A 348 -13.18 -4.27 -4.96
CA ILE A 348 -14.52 -4.59 -4.50
C ILE A 348 -14.88 -3.63 -3.36
N GLU A 349 -15.88 -2.78 -3.61
CA GLU A 349 -16.48 -1.90 -2.60
C GLU A 349 -17.53 -2.64 -1.78
N LYS A 350 -18.21 -3.62 -2.39
CA LYS A 350 -19.22 -4.43 -1.71
C LYS A 350 -19.18 -5.88 -2.17
N PRO A 351 -18.95 -6.84 -1.24
CA PRO A 351 -18.63 -6.63 0.18
C PRO A 351 -17.17 -6.17 0.34
N PRO A 352 -16.86 -5.22 1.25
CA PRO A 352 -15.51 -4.70 1.44
C PRO A 352 -14.66 -5.66 2.28
N GLU A 353 -14.55 -6.92 1.87
CA GLU A 353 -14.00 -8.04 2.66
C GLU A 353 -12.61 -7.79 3.22
N LYS A 354 -11.76 -7.09 2.46
CA LYS A 354 -10.40 -6.70 2.89
C LYS A 354 -10.38 -5.64 3.99
N TRP A 355 -11.43 -4.83 4.10
CA TRP A 355 -11.55 -3.74 5.06
C TRP A 355 -12.32 -4.17 6.30
N GLU A 356 -13.48 -4.78 6.10
CA GLU A 356 -14.39 -5.15 7.16
C GLU A 356 -15.32 -6.29 6.73
N LYS A 357 -15.38 -7.33 7.56
CA LYS A 357 -16.30 -8.45 7.41
C LYS A 357 -17.67 -8.07 7.91
N ASN A 358 -18.67 -8.25 7.06
CA ASN A 358 -20.01 -7.75 7.31
C ASN A 358 -21.09 -8.81 7.04
N VAL A 359 -22.25 -8.62 7.65
CA VAL A 359 -23.45 -9.42 7.35
C VAL A 359 -24.37 -8.61 6.46
N TYR A 360 -24.84 -9.22 5.37
CA TYR A 360 -25.78 -8.64 4.44
C TYR A 360 -27.05 -9.47 4.39
N VAL A 361 -28.21 -8.82 4.48
CA VAL A 361 -29.53 -9.47 4.30
C VAL A 361 -30.28 -8.73 3.21
N ASN A 362 -30.60 -9.43 2.12
CA ASN A 362 -31.29 -8.86 0.95
C ASN A 362 -30.66 -7.53 0.52
N ASN A 363 -29.35 -7.58 0.27
CA ASN A 363 -28.52 -6.46 -0.18
C ASN A 363 -28.30 -5.34 0.86
N ARG A 364 -28.88 -5.42 2.06
CA ARG A 364 -28.68 -4.42 3.13
C ARG A 364 -27.62 -4.90 4.12
N GLN A 365 -26.63 -4.05 4.39
CA GLN A 365 -25.64 -4.31 5.45
C GLN A 365 -26.34 -4.21 6.82
N ILE A 366 -26.16 -5.22 7.66
CA ILE A 366 -26.65 -5.21 9.04
C ILE A 366 -25.62 -4.52 9.92
N ASN A 367 -25.88 -3.27 10.30
CA ASN A 367 -24.94 -2.45 11.05
C ASN A 367 -25.13 -2.61 12.57
N LEU A 368 -24.99 -3.86 13.04
CA LEU A 368 -25.00 -4.22 14.46
C LEU A 368 -23.65 -4.80 14.85
N THR A 369 -23.13 -4.41 16.02
CA THR A 369 -21.84 -4.93 16.54
C THR A 369 -21.79 -6.45 16.54
N ILE A 370 -22.86 -7.09 17.03
CA ILE A 370 -22.96 -8.56 17.08
C ILE A 370 -22.86 -9.21 15.68
N ALA A 371 -23.40 -8.55 14.65
CA ALA A 371 -23.34 -9.09 13.28
C ALA A 371 -21.90 -9.03 12.73
N LYS A 372 -21.19 -7.93 12.99
CA LYS A 372 -19.77 -7.78 12.62
C LYS A 372 -18.89 -8.79 13.37
N GLU A 373 -19.16 -9.02 14.66
CA GLU A 373 -18.48 -10.04 15.46
C GLU A 373 -18.70 -11.45 14.89
N ILE A 374 -19.93 -11.79 14.51
CA ILE A 374 -20.24 -13.07 13.87
C ILE A 374 -19.48 -13.23 12.56
N ALA A 375 -19.53 -12.25 11.65
CA ALA A 375 -18.80 -12.32 10.39
C ALA A 375 -17.27 -12.45 10.61
N SER A 376 -16.74 -11.73 11.61
CA SER A 376 -15.34 -11.86 12.01
C SER A 376 -14.99 -13.24 12.55
N MET A 377 -15.87 -13.89 13.32
CA MET A 377 -15.67 -15.26 13.84
C MET A 377 -15.71 -16.32 12.72
N VAL A 378 -16.64 -16.18 11.76
CA VAL A 378 -16.65 -17.04 10.56
C VAL A 378 -15.43 -16.76 9.68
N GLY A 379 -14.81 -15.60 9.86
CA GLY A 379 -13.62 -15.18 9.13
C GLY A 379 -13.95 -14.66 7.73
N ARG A 380 -15.22 -14.37 7.43
CA ARG A 380 -15.67 -13.81 6.14
C ARG A 380 -17.00 -13.07 6.22
N SER A 381 -17.30 -12.24 5.24
CA SER A 381 -18.64 -11.65 5.09
C SER A 381 -19.70 -12.72 4.84
N ILE A 382 -20.87 -12.52 5.43
CA ILE A 382 -22.03 -13.42 5.34
C ILE A 382 -23.11 -12.74 4.51
N ILE A 383 -23.61 -13.42 3.49
CA ILE A 383 -24.60 -12.90 2.56
C ILE A 383 -25.85 -13.78 2.62
N ILE A 384 -26.97 -13.17 3.00
CA ILE A 384 -28.28 -13.84 3.15
C ILE A 384 -29.25 -13.28 2.11
N GLY A 385 -29.72 -14.13 1.20
CA GLY A 385 -30.62 -13.75 0.11
C GLY A 385 -29.94 -12.94 -1.00
N ASN A 386 -30.72 -12.07 -1.67
CA ASN A 386 -30.26 -11.29 -2.83
C ASN A 386 -29.06 -10.41 -2.49
N PHE A 387 -28.11 -10.28 -3.42
CA PHE A 387 -26.91 -9.48 -3.22
C PHE A 387 -26.45 -8.76 -4.49
N THR A 388 -26.03 -7.50 -4.34
CA THR A 388 -25.38 -6.74 -5.39
C THR A 388 -23.91 -6.55 -5.02
N MET A 389 -23.04 -7.11 -5.85
CA MET A 389 -21.61 -6.82 -5.81
C MET A 389 -21.36 -5.46 -6.44
N LYS A 390 -20.50 -4.64 -5.82
CA LYS A 390 -20.10 -3.33 -6.33
C LYS A 390 -18.59 -3.23 -6.36
N VAL A 391 -18.09 -2.63 -7.44
CA VAL A 391 -16.66 -2.56 -7.75
C VAL A 391 -16.33 -1.13 -8.15
N ILE A 392 -15.23 -0.59 -7.60
CA ILE A 392 -14.59 0.62 -8.11
C ILE A 392 -13.53 0.17 -9.11
N SER A 393 -13.60 0.69 -10.34
CA SER A 393 -12.62 0.38 -11.37
C SER A 393 -12.42 1.59 -12.28
N GLU A 394 -11.19 2.09 -12.34
CA GLU A 394 -10.85 3.34 -13.01
C GLU A 394 -10.19 3.06 -14.37
N ASN A 395 -10.62 3.74 -15.43
CA ASN A 395 -10.13 3.52 -16.80
C ASN A 395 -10.26 2.07 -17.28
N ALA A 396 -11.31 1.37 -16.84
CA ALA A 396 -11.63 0.05 -17.36
C ALA A 396 -12.53 0.15 -18.60
N GLU A 397 -12.20 -0.64 -19.62
CA GLU A 397 -13.05 -0.89 -20.79
C GLU A 397 -14.16 -1.89 -20.46
N ARG A 398 -13.86 -2.84 -19.56
CA ARG A 398 -14.87 -3.77 -19.02
C ARG A 398 -14.48 -4.31 -17.66
N VAL A 399 -15.48 -4.78 -16.93
CA VAL A 399 -15.32 -5.52 -15.67
C VAL A 399 -16.04 -6.85 -15.76
N GLU A 400 -15.29 -7.93 -15.61
CA GLU A 400 -15.77 -9.31 -15.55
C GLU A 400 -15.99 -9.72 -14.08
N PHE A 401 -17.09 -10.40 -13.81
CA PHE A 401 -17.52 -10.85 -12.48
C PHE A 401 -17.58 -12.36 -12.43
N TYR A 402 -17.00 -12.96 -11.39
CA TYR A 402 -16.84 -14.40 -11.25
C TYR A 402 -17.37 -14.90 -9.91
N ILE A 403 -17.81 -16.15 -9.91
CA ILE A 403 -18.02 -16.98 -8.70
C ILE A 403 -17.19 -18.24 -8.90
N ASP A 404 -16.32 -18.56 -7.94
CA ASP A 404 -15.46 -19.75 -7.95
C ASP A 404 -14.74 -19.93 -9.31
N ASP A 405 -14.10 -18.85 -9.76
CA ASP A 405 -13.39 -18.71 -11.05
C ASP A 405 -14.24 -18.93 -12.32
N SER A 406 -15.54 -19.19 -12.19
CA SER A 406 -16.48 -19.24 -13.31
C SER A 406 -17.00 -17.85 -13.63
N LEU A 407 -16.83 -17.40 -14.88
CA LEU A 407 -17.35 -16.10 -15.36
C LEU A 407 -18.88 -16.10 -15.32
N GLN A 408 -19.46 -15.08 -14.68
CA GLN A 408 -20.89 -14.96 -14.47
C GLN A 408 -21.49 -13.78 -15.23
N TYR A 409 -20.79 -12.66 -15.28
CA TYR A 409 -21.29 -11.42 -15.88
C TYR A 409 -20.14 -10.53 -16.35
N THR A 410 -20.38 -9.77 -17.42
CA THR A 410 -19.46 -8.76 -17.94
C THR A 410 -20.18 -7.43 -18.03
N ALA A 411 -19.66 -6.42 -17.32
CA ALA A 411 -20.10 -5.05 -17.44
C ALA A 411 -19.17 -4.30 -18.40
N ASN A 412 -19.69 -3.86 -19.54
CA ASN A 412 -18.94 -3.07 -20.52
C ASN A 412 -19.07 -1.56 -20.28
N GLU A 413 -19.93 -1.14 -19.34
CA GLU A 413 -20.16 0.27 -19.05
C GLU A 413 -20.35 0.46 -17.54
N PRO A 414 -19.89 1.59 -16.97
CA PRO A 414 -20.07 1.88 -15.56
C PRO A 414 -21.53 2.19 -15.23
N PHE A 415 -21.96 1.82 -14.03
CA PHE A 415 -23.31 2.15 -13.55
C PHE A 415 -23.41 3.61 -13.07
N TYR A 416 -22.36 4.15 -12.46
CA TYR A 416 -22.25 5.58 -12.16
C TYR A 416 -20.80 5.97 -11.90
N SER A 417 -20.54 7.28 -11.84
CA SER A 417 -19.28 7.85 -11.36
C SER A 417 -19.54 8.89 -10.28
N PHE A 418 -18.65 8.96 -9.30
CA PHE A 418 -18.71 9.96 -8.23
C PHE A 418 -17.29 10.39 -7.86
N ASN A 419 -17.05 11.71 -7.81
CA ASN A 419 -15.70 12.28 -7.77
C ASN A 419 -14.83 11.73 -8.91
N ASN A 420 -13.67 11.15 -8.59
CA ASN A 420 -12.76 10.54 -9.55
C ASN A 420 -12.92 9.02 -9.65
N TRP A 421 -13.96 8.44 -9.04
CA TRP A 421 -14.17 7.00 -8.99
C TRP A 421 -15.32 6.59 -9.92
N THR A 422 -15.10 5.48 -10.62
CA THR A 422 -16.05 4.88 -11.55
C THR A 422 -16.51 3.55 -10.97
N PHE A 423 -17.83 3.33 -10.95
CA PHE A 423 -18.44 2.21 -10.24
C PHE A 423 -19.15 1.25 -11.20
N TYR A 424 -18.88 -0.02 -11.01
CA TYR A 424 -19.53 -1.14 -11.69
C TYR A 424 -20.32 -1.97 -10.68
N LYS A 425 -21.34 -2.68 -11.15
CA LYS A 425 -22.14 -3.55 -10.29
C LYS A 425 -22.60 -4.80 -11.02
N TRP A 426 -22.87 -5.82 -10.23
CA TRP A 426 -23.55 -7.03 -10.67
C TRP A 426 -24.54 -7.49 -9.61
N ASN A 427 -25.77 -7.78 -10.02
CA ASN A 427 -26.78 -8.38 -9.15
C ASN A 427 -26.64 -9.90 -9.21
N ILE A 428 -26.29 -10.51 -8.08
CA ILE A 428 -26.24 -11.96 -7.92
C ILE A 428 -27.66 -12.44 -7.67
N ASP A 429 -28.29 -12.97 -8.72
CA ASP A 429 -29.65 -13.51 -8.77
C ASP A 429 -29.69 -15.04 -8.62
N LYS A 430 -28.63 -15.61 -8.04
CA LYS A 430 -28.45 -17.05 -7.84
C LYS A 430 -28.68 -17.44 -6.38
N LYS A 431 -29.31 -18.60 -6.18
CA LYS A 431 -29.46 -19.23 -4.86
C LYS A 431 -28.18 -19.97 -4.49
N LEU A 432 -27.23 -19.27 -3.88
CA LEU A 432 -25.95 -19.82 -3.46
C LEU A 432 -26.02 -20.20 -1.97
N THR A 433 -25.35 -21.30 -1.61
CA THR A 433 -25.22 -21.73 -0.22
C THR A 433 -23.83 -22.31 0.01
N GLY A 434 -23.18 -21.87 1.08
CA GLY A 434 -21.84 -22.33 1.45
C GLY A 434 -20.76 -21.29 1.16
N PHE A 435 -19.51 -21.74 1.19
CA PHE A 435 -18.35 -20.90 0.96
C PHE A 435 -18.10 -20.73 -0.54
N HIS A 436 -17.91 -19.48 -0.94
CA HIS A 436 -17.63 -19.11 -2.32
C HIS A 436 -16.56 -18.02 -2.38
N ASN A 437 -15.81 -17.98 -3.47
CA ASN A 437 -14.98 -16.86 -3.85
C ASN A 437 -15.73 -16.02 -4.88
N ILE A 438 -15.87 -14.72 -4.62
CA ILE A 438 -16.38 -13.76 -5.61
C ILE A 438 -15.23 -12.89 -6.08
N LYS A 439 -15.17 -12.60 -7.38
CA LYS A 439 -14.04 -11.89 -8.00
C LYS A 439 -14.51 -10.92 -9.05
N ALA A 440 -13.89 -9.75 -9.06
CA ALA A 440 -13.99 -8.76 -10.12
C ALA A 440 -12.66 -8.65 -10.84
N LYS A 441 -12.67 -8.66 -12.17
CA LYS A 441 -11.49 -8.49 -13.00
C LYS A 441 -11.77 -7.42 -14.05
N ALA A 442 -11.08 -6.29 -13.95
CA ALA A 442 -11.17 -5.21 -14.90
C ALA A 442 -10.10 -5.36 -15.99
N TYR A 443 -10.36 -4.83 -17.18
CA TYR A 443 -9.40 -4.73 -18.28
C TYR A 443 -9.33 -3.29 -18.79
N ASP A 444 -8.12 -2.82 -19.11
CA ASP A 444 -7.92 -1.55 -19.84
C ASP A 444 -7.89 -1.77 -21.37
N ALA A 445 -7.71 -0.69 -22.12
CA ALA A 445 -7.74 -0.69 -23.59
C ALA A 445 -6.57 -1.48 -24.20
N GLU A 446 -5.45 -1.59 -23.48
CA GLU A 446 -4.27 -2.36 -23.87
C GLU A 446 -4.38 -3.84 -23.49
N GLY A 447 -5.46 -4.23 -22.80
CA GLY A 447 -5.71 -5.60 -22.35
C GLY A 447 -5.00 -5.96 -21.04
N ASN A 448 -4.29 -5.03 -20.40
CA ASN A 448 -3.80 -5.21 -19.04
C ASN A 448 -5.00 -5.39 -18.11
N PHE A 449 -4.79 -6.07 -16.98
CA PHE A 449 -5.90 -6.36 -16.07
C PHE A 449 -5.53 -6.19 -14.61
N ALA A 450 -6.52 -5.73 -13.84
CA ALA A 450 -6.48 -5.62 -12.39
C ALA A 450 -7.64 -6.42 -11.83
N TRP A 451 -7.49 -6.96 -10.64
CA TRP A 451 -8.57 -7.73 -10.03
C TRP A 451 -8.68 -7.51 -8.53
N ASP A 452 -9.83 -7.88 -7.99
CA ASP A 452 -10.02 -7.99 -6.57
C ASP A 452 -10.97 -9.16 -6.30
N GLU A 453 -10.81 -9.78 -5.14
CA GLU A 453 -11.55 -10.98 -4.76
C GLU A 453 -11.86 -11.00 -3.27
N ALA A 454 -12.94 -11.68 -2.93
CA ALA A 454 -13.43 -11.83 -1.58
C ALA A 454 -13.97 -13.24 -1.36
N ASP A 455 -13.57 -13.86 -0.26
CA ASP A 455 -14.21 -15.07 0.22
C ASP A 455 -15.45 -14.70 1.02
N VAL A 456 -16.57 -15.36 0.75
CA VAL A 456 -17.87 -15.06 1.36
C VAL A 456 -18.60 -16.35 1.75
N LEU A 457 -19.54 -16.24 2.69
CA LEU A 457 -20.49 -17.29 3.03
C LEU A 457 -21.88 -16.87 2.53
N PHE A 458 -22.42 -17.61 1.57
CA PHE A 458 -23.82 -17.44 1.17
C PHE A 458 -24.74 -18.36 1.97
N LEU A 459 -25.88 -17.82 2.40
CA LEU A 459 -26.96 -18.53 3.08
C LEU A 459 -28.29 -18.17 2.38
N TRP A 460 -28.70 -18.97 1.40
CA TRP A 460 -29.98 -18.79 0.71
C TRP A 460 -31.10 -19.64 1.31
#